data_AF-Q9ZRP0-F1
#
_entry.id   AF-Q9ZRP0-F1
#
_cell.length_a   1.000
_cell.length_b   1.000
_cell.length_c   1.000
_cell.angle_alpha   90.00
_cell.angle_beta   90.00
_cell.angle_gamma   90.00
#
_symmetry.space_group_name_H-M   'P 1'
#
loop_
_entity.id
_entity.type
_entity.pdbx_description
1 polymer ?
#
loop_
_entity_poly.entity_id
_entity_poly.type
_entity_poly.pdbx_seq_one_letter_code
_entity_poly.pdbx_strand_id
1 'polypeptide(L)'
;FLGLFNQENYSKTSQTVAVEFDTLFNRDWDPTGHHHIGIDVGSIKSKSTVLWNYLNDTVADVVISYRAPTNVLTVTMVYPSVATSYVLSDVVILKEVLPEWVRIGF
;
A
#
# COMPACT_ATOMS: atom_id res chain seq x y z
N PHE A 1 3.79 12.05 -3.42
CA PHE A 1 3.04 11.51 -2.27
C PHE A 1 1.56 11.23 -2.58
N LEU A 2 1.24 10.89 -3.84
CA LEU A 2 -0.07 10.36 -4.27
C LEU A 2 -1.33 11.13 -3.82
N GLY A 3 -1.21 12.43 -3.50
CA GLY A 3 -2.32 13.24 -2.98
C GLY A 3 -2.71 12.96 -1.52
N LEU A 4 -1.95 12.12 -0.80
CA LEU A 4 -2.27 11.66 0.55
C LEU A 4 -1.40 12.28 1.66
N PHE A 5 -0.16 12.67 1.34
CA PHE A 5 0.80 13.18 2.34
C PHE A 5 1.44 14.49 1.91
N ASN A 6 1.90 15.27 2.91
CA ASN A 6 2.61 16.54 2.70
C ASN A 6 4.13 16.41 2.90
N GLN A 7 4.60 15.30 3.46
CA GLN A 7 6.01 15.04 3.74
C GLN A 7 6.30 13.55 3.67
N GLU A 8 7.58 13.20 3.47
CA GLU A 8 8.00 11.80 3.36
C GLU A 8 7.91 11.03 4.68
N ASN A 9 8.15 11.73 5.79
CA ASN A 9 8.31 11.16 7.12
C ASN A 9 6.97 10.95 7.83
N TYR A 10 6.95 9.95 8.71
CA TYR A 10 5.77 9.57 9.46
C TYR A 10 5.19 10.76 10.22
N SER A 11 3.89 10.98 10.05
CA SER A 11 3.14 11.93 10.88
C SER A 11 1.88 11.28 11.43
N LYS A 12 1.73 11.38 12.76
CA LYS A 12 0.49 11.02 13.44
C LYS A 12 -0.70 11.84 12.97
N THR A 13 -0.48 13.06 12.46
CA THR A 13 -1.55 13.93 11.97
C THR A 13 -2.03 13.57 10.56
N SER A 14 -1.28 12.76 9.81
CA SER A 14 -1.71 12.30 8.48
C SER A 14 -2.94 11.40 8.57
N GLN A 15 -3.08 10.64 9.67
CA GLN A 15 -4.20 9.73 9.95
C GLN A 15 -4.71 8.96 8.71
N THR A 16 -3.77 8.41 7.95
CA THR A 16 -4.02 7.78 6.66
C THR A 16 -3.36 6.41 6.64
N VAL A 17 -4.09 5.41 6.15
CA VAL A 17 -3.58 4.09 5.79
C VAL A 17 -3.92 3.89 4.32
N ALA A 18 -2.94 3.51 3.51
CA ALA A 18 -3.14 3.28 2.09
C ALA A 18 -2.45 1.99 1.64
N VAL A 19 -2.93 1.47 0.52
CA VAL A 19 -2.21 0.47 -0.27
C VAL A 19 -1.85 1.16 -1.56
N GLU A 20 -0.56 1.31 -1.82
CA GLU A 20 -0.07 1.94 -3.04
C GLU A 20 0.35 0.90 -4.08
N PHE A 21 0.17 1.27 -5.35
CA PHE A 21 0.64 0.55 -6.52
C PHE A 21 1.59 1.50 -7.26
N ASP A 22 2.84 1.57 -6.82
CA ASP A 22 3.77 2.60 -7.27
C ASP A 22 4.55 2.14 -8.50
N THR A 23 4.52 2.96 -9.54
CA THR A 23 5.18 2.76 -10.82
C THR A 23 6.40 3.67 -11.02
N LEU A 24 6.70 4.56 -10.08
CA LEU A 24 7.80 5.52 -10.21
C LEU A 24 8.70 5.49 -8.98
N PHE A 25 9.93 4.99 -9.17
CA PHE A 25 10.94 4.98 -8.12
C PHE A 25 11.38 6.39 -7.70
N ASN A 26 11.17 6.70 -6.42
CA ASN A 26 11.70 7.83 -5.68
C ASN A 26 12.83 7.39 -4.73
N ARG A 27 14.05 7.85 -5.04
CA ARG A 27 15.28 7.45 -4.34
C ARG A 27 15.26 7.58 -2.81
N ASP A 28 14.50 8.54 -2.29
CA ASP A 28 14.57 8.91 -0.88
C ASP A 28 13.71 8.00 0.03
N TRP A 29 12.66 7.35 -0.50
CA TRP A 29 11.75 6.51 0.29
C TRP A 29 11.38 5.15 -0.32
N ASP A 30 11.57 4.93 -1.62
CA ASP A 30 11.17 3.68 -2.27
C ASP A 30 12.22 2.56 -2.18
N PRO A 31 11.79 1.29 -2.28
CA PRO A 31 12.71 0.18 -2.47
C PRO A 31 13.46 0.33 -3.81
N THR A 32 14.73 -0.08 -3.82
CA THR A 32 15.65 0.26 -4.91
C THR A 32 15.25 -0.32 -6.27
N GLY A 33 14.84 0.56 -7.20
CA GLY A 33 14.89 0.34 -8.64
C GLY A 33 13.81 -0.56 -9.24
N HIS A 34 12.69 -0.75 -8.56
CA HIS A 34 11.57 -1.54 -9.07
C HIS A 34 10.23 -0.92 -8.68
N HIS A 35 9.19 -1.23 -9.44
CA HIS A 35 7.81 -0.93 -9.05
C HIS A 35 7.42 -1.83 -7.89
N HIS A 36 6.52 -1.35 -7.04
CA HIS A 36 6.14 -2.08 -5.84
C HIS A 36 4.67 -1.88 -5.50
N ILE A 37 4.15 -2.83 -4.73
CA ILE A 37 2.94 -2.64 -3.93
C ILE A 37 3.41 -2.30 -2.53
N GLY A 38 2.85 -1.26 -1.94
CA GLY A 38 3.21 -0.77 -0.61
C GLY A 38 2.03 -0.74 0.35
N ILE A 39 2.29 -0.97 1.64
CA ILE A 39 1.37 -0.63 2.73
C ILE A 39 1.88 0.63 3.42
N ASP A 40 1.13 1.71 3.30
CA ASP A 40 1.46 3.02 3.84
C ASP A 40 0.71 3.27 5.14
N VAL A 41 1.42 3.79 6.15
CA VAL A 41 0.84 4.08 7.47
C VAL A 41 1.33 5.45 7.92
N GLY A 42 0.54 6.49 7.68
CA GLY A 42 0.84 7.87 8.08
C GLY A 42 2.04 8.52 7.37
N SER A 43 2.58 7.87 6.33
CA SER A 43 3.80 8.23 5.59
C SER A 43 3.71 7.67 4.17
N ILE A 44 4.30 8.34 3.18
CA ILE A 44 4.52 7.76 1.83
C ILE A 44 5.59 6.67 1.84
N LYS A 45 6.52 6.72 2.80
CA LYS A 45 7.48 5.64 2.98
C LYS A 45 6.74 4.43 3.51
N SER A 46 6.47 3.47 2.64
CA SER A 46 5.70 2.28 3.01
C SER A 46 6.32 1.56 4.20
N LYS A 47 5.45 1.08 5.08
CA LYS A 47 5.80 0.22 6.21
C LYS A 47 6.36 -1.12 5.72
N SER A 48 5.82 -1.63 4.62
CA SER A 48 6.28 -2.83 3.93
C SER A 48 5.94 -2.76 2.45
N THR A 49 6.74 -3.46 1.64
CA THR A 49 6.62 -3.48 0.19
C THR A 49 6.81 -4.89 -0.35
N VAL A 50 6.25 -5.17 -1.52
CA VAL A 50 6.62 -6.33 -2.35
C VAL A 50 6.92 -5.85 -3.77
N LEU A 51 7.92 -6.45 -4.41
CA LEU A 51 8.23 -6.20 -5.80
C LEU A 51 7.02 -6.52 -6.67
N TRP A 52 6.72 -5.63 -7.61
CA TRP A 52 5.63 -5.76 -8.56
C TRP A 52 6.16 -5.64 -9.99
N ASN A 53 6.02 -6.71 -10.79
CA ASN A 53 6.26 -6.59 -12.23
C ASN A 53 5.00 -6.01 -12.87
N TYR A 54 4.95 -4.68 -12.91
CA TYR A 54 3.93 -3.94 -13.63
C TYR A 54 3.82 -4.37 -15.09
N LEU A 55 2.59 -4.51 -15.56
CA LEU A 55 2.27 -4.79 -16.96
C LEU A 55 1.39 -3.66 -17.49
N ASN A 56 1.90 -2.95 -18.50
CA ASN A 56 1.16 -1.88 -19.14
C ASN A 56 -0.11 -2.41 -19.83
N ASP A 57 -1.21 -1.65 -19.75
CA ASP A 57 -2.51 -1.96 -20.35
C ASP A 57 -3.05 -3.38 -20.05
N THR A 58 -2.68 -3.93 -18.89
CA THR A 58 -3.12 -5.26 -18.46
C THR A 58 -3.98 -5.14 -17.20
N VAL A 59 -5.15 -5.78 -17.21
CA VAL A 59 -6.08 -5.78 -16.07
C VAL A 59 -5.49 -6.59 -14.92
N ALA A 60 -5.38 -5.95 -13.75
CA ALA A 60 -5.05 -6.58 -12.48
C ALA A 60 -6.29 -6.67 -11.59
N ASP A 61 -6.55 -7.84 -11.03
CA ASP A 61 -7.58 -8.07 -10.03
C ASP A 61 -6.97 -7.92 -8.63
N VAL A 62 -7.55 -7.05 -7.80
CA VAL A 62 -7.02 -6.74 -6.46
C VAL A 62 -8.05 -7.09 -5.39
N VAL A 63 -7.59 -7.79 -4.36
CA VAL A 63 -8.34 -8.05 -3.12
C VAL A 63 -7.52 -7.51 -1.94
N ILE A 64 -8.10 -6.55 -1.21
CA ILE A 64 -7.55 -6.03 0.04
C ILE A 64 -8.46 -6.48 1.17
N SER A 65 -7.87 -7.09 2.21
CA SER A 65 -8.62 -7.60 3.36
C SER A 65 -7.93 -7.22 4.66
N TYR A 66 -8.73 -6.91 5.68
CA TYR A 66 -8.23 -6.61 7.02
C TYR A 66 -8.87 -7.54 8.04
N ARG A 67 -8.05 -8.24 8.83
CA ARG A 67 -8.50 -9.11 9.92
C ARG A 67 -8.27 -8.41 11.26
N ALA A 68 -9.33 -7.81 11.80
CA ALA A 68 -9.29 -7.04 13.05
C ALA A 68 -8.72 -7.80 14.27
N PRO A 69 -9.02 -9.10 14.51
CA PRO A 69 -8.48 -9.80 15.67
C PRO A 69 -6.94 -9.91 15.68
N THR A 70 -6.32 -9.94 14.51
CA THR A 70 -4.86 -10.05 14.35
C THR A 70 -4.23 -8.75 13.86
N ASN A 71 -5.03 -7.72 13.57
CA ASN A 71 -4.64 -6.48 12.92
C ASN A 71 -3.90 -6.67 11.59
N VAL A 72 -4.12 -7.78 10.88
CA VAL A 72 -3.40 -8.08 9.63
C VAL A 72 -4.14 -7.48 8.45
N LEU A 73 -3.47 -6.60 7.71
CA LEU A 73 -3.88 -6.12 6.39
C LEU A 73 -3.17 -6.97 5.33
N THR A 74 -3.93 -7.57 4.43
CA THR A 74 -3.40 -8.38 3.32
C THR A 74 -3.88 -7.81 2.00
N VAL A 75 -2.94 -7.61 1.08
CA VAL A 75 -3.16 -7.23 -0.31
C VAL A 75 -2.82 -8.43 -1.17
N THR A 76 -3.76 -8.85 -2.02
CA THR A 76 -3.53 -9.84 -3.06
C THR A 76 -3.86 -9.19 -4.39
N MET A 77 -2.95 -9.32 -5.35
CA MET A 77 -3.15 -8.84 -6.71
C MET A 77 -2.83 -9.96 -7.69
N VAL A 78 -3.64 -10.10 -8.73
CA VAL A 78 -3.48 -11.12 -9.76
C VAL A 78 -3.55 -10.46 -11.13
N TYR A 79 -2.67 -10.85 -12.04
CA TYR A 79 -2.83 -10.64 -13.48
C TYR A 79 -3.34 -11.94 -14.11
N PRO A 80 -4.66 -12.09 -14.35
CA PRO A 80 -5.21 -13.36 -14.85
C PRO A 80 -4.67 -13.76 -16.22
N SER A 81 -4.39 -12.76 -17.07
CA SER A 81 -3.90 -12.95 -18.44
C SER A 81 -2.54 -13.63 -18.54
N VAL A 82 -1.69 -13.47 -17.51
CA VAL A 82 -0.32 -14.03 -17.46
C VAL A 82 -0.10 -14.93 -16.25
N ALA A 83 -1.17 -15.35 -15.58
CA ALA A 83 -1.15 -16.24 -14.41
C ALA A 83 -0.10 -15.85 -13.34
N THR A 84 0.05 -14.55 -13.09
CA THR A 84 1.01 -14.02 -12.10
C THR A 84 0.26 -13.38 -10.94
N SER A 85 0.76 -13.58 -9.71
CA SER A 85 0.14 -13.03 -8.50
C SER A 85 1.18 -12.46 -7.53
N TYR A 86 0.76 -11.46 -6.78
CA TYR A 86 1.53 -10.78 -5.74
C TYR A 86 0.73 -10.78 -4.44
N VAL A 87 1.42 -10.99 -3.32
CA VAL A 87 0.82 -10.93 -1.99
C VAL A 87 1.72 -10.12 -1.09
N LEU A 88 1.13 -9.16 -0.37
CA LEU A 88 1.77 -8.39 0.68
C LEU A 88 0.88 -8.45 1.91
N SER A 89 1.47 -8.65 3.09
CA SER A 89 0.71 -8.53 4.34
C SER A 89 1.56 -7.94 5.45
N ASP A 90 0.92 -7.18 6.32
CA ASP A 90 1.55 -6.55 7.46
C ASP A 90 0.53 -6.30 8.59
N VAL A 91 1.04 -6.11 9.80
CA VAL A 91 0.24 -5.76 10.97
C VAL A 91 0.04 -4.24 11.01
N VAL A 92 -1.22 -3.81 10.83
CA VAL A 92 -1.64 -2.41 10.91
C VAL A 92 -2.70 -2.26 11.99
N ILE A 93 -2.33 -1.64 13.11
CA ILE A 93 -3.25 -1.39 14.22
C ILE A 93 -4.06 -0.13 13.89
N LEU A 94 -5.20 -0.29 13.21
CA LEU A 94 -5.99 0.85 12.69
C LEU A 94 -6.38 1.84 13.78
N LYS A 95 -6.66 1.36 14.99
CA LYS A 95 -7.05 2.19 16.15
C LYS A 95 -5.94 3.15 16.62
N GLU A 96 -4.68 2.87 16.29
CA GLU A 96 -3.55 3.75 16.66
C GLU A 96 -3.29 4.84 15.61
N VAL A 97 -3.91 4.73 14.43
CA VAL A 97 -3.60 5.56 13.25
C VAL A 97 -4.80 6.37 12.80
N LEU A 98 -5.98 5.74 12.70
CA LEU A 98 -7.18 6.33 12.12
C LEU A 98 -8.16 6.83 13.20
N PRO A 99 -8.94 7.88 12.91
CA PRO A 99 -10.10 8.24 13.73
C PRO A 99 -11.22 7.20 13.58
N GLU A 100 -12.25 7.31 14.42
CA GLU A 100 -13.40 6.38 14.40
C GLU A 100 -14.18 6.43 13.07
N TRP A 101 -14.20 7.60 12.41
CA TRP A 101 -14.93 7.82 11.16
C TRP A 101 -13.95 8.11 10.02
N VAL A 102 -13.99 7.29 8.99
CA VAL A 102 -13.06 7.36 7.85
C VAL A 102 -13.81 7.45 6.52
N ARG A 103 -13.09 7.85 5.48
CA ARG A 103 -13.51 7.74 4.08
C ARG A 103 -12.60 6.74 3.38
N ILE A 104 -13.15 6.02 2.41
CA ILE A 104 -12.44 5.01 1.63
C ILE A 104 -12.60 5.40 0.16
N GLY A 105 -11.53 5.30 -0.61
CA GLY A 105 -11.52 5.68 -2.02
C GLY A 105 -10.17 5.43 -2.69
N PHE A 106 -10.02 6.05 -3.85
CA PHE A 106 -8.83 6.07 -4.69
C PHE A 106 -8.54 7.52 -5.11
#